data_AF-A0AAU2ENR3-F1
#
_entry.id   AF-A0AAU2ENR3-F1
#
_cell.length_a   1.000
_cell.length_b   1.000
_cell.length_c   1.000
_cell.angle_alpha   90.00
_cell.angle_beta   90.00
_cell.angle_gamma   90.00
#
_symmetry.space_group_name_H-M   'P 1'
#
loop_
_entity.id
_entity.type
_entity.pdbx_description
1 polymer ?
#
loop_
_entity_poly.entity_id
_entity_poly.type
_entity_poly.pdbx_seq_one_letter_code
_entity_poly.pdbx_strand_id
1 'polypeptide(L)'
;MEGTLVRLEVDHLPGDRASDPVWLWSSACGATAADVDRWWRSYLRRFDLEHTFRLFKGTLGWTAPHFRAPDTADRWTWLVIVAHTQLRLARPLAADLRRPRERPPCPQRS
;
A
#
# COMPACT_ATOMS: atom_id res chain seq x y z
N MET A 1 1.06 -32.28 -1.35
CA MET A 1 -0.14 -31.42 -1.38
C MET A 1 -0.35 -31.01 -2.82
N GLU A 2 -1.55 -31.20 -3.37
CA GLU A 2 -1.90 -30.72 -4.70
C GLU A 2 -2.25 -29.22 -4.65
N GLY A 3 -2.02 -28.49 -5.73
CA GLY A 3 -2.26 -27.05 -5.81
C GLY A 3 -1.91 -26.47 -7.18
N THR A 4 -2.28 -25.22 -7.39
CA THR A 4 -1.99 -24.48 -8.63
C THR A 4 -0.75 -23.62 -8.44
N LEU A 5 0.20 -23.73 -9.38
CA LEU A 5 1.34 -22.83 -9.50
C LEU A 5 1.11 -21.87 -10.66
N VAL A 6 1.19 -20.57 -10.40
CA VAL A 6 1.00 -19.51 -11.39
C VAL A 6 2.33 -18.79 -11.58
N ARG A 7 2.81 -18.74 -12.82
CA ARG A 7 3.95 -17.90 -13.22
C ARG A 7 3.42 -16.58 -13.76
N LEU A 8 3.92 -15.47 -13.22
CA LEU A 8 3.60 -14.14 -13.68
C LEU A 8 4.84 -13.53 -14.32
N GLU A 9 4.72 -13.20 -15.60
CA GLU A 9 5.75 -12.49 -16.34
C GLU A 9 5.48 -10.99 -16.29
N VAL A 10 6.52 -10.22 -16.01
CA VAL A 10 6.43 -8.77 -15.93
C VAL A 10 6.76 -8.20 -17.31
N ASP A 11 5.73 -7.68 -17.97
CA ASP A 11 5.86 -7.13 -19.33
C ASP A 11 6.65 -5.80 -19.34
N HIS A 12 6.46 -4.96 -18.33
CA HIS A 12 7.18 -3.69 -18.22
C HIS A 12 7.37 -3.22 -16.77
N LEU A 13 8.55 -2.68 -16.47
CA LEU A 13 8.84 -1.92 -15.25
C LEU A 13 9.40 -0.54 -15.60
N PRO A 14 9.08 0.50 -14.80
CA PRO A 14 9.68 1.81 -14.98
C PRO A 14 11.18 1.78 -14.66
N GLY A 15 11.98 2.20 -15.63
CA GLY A 15 13.43 2.01 -15.65
C GLY A 15 13.76 0.64 -16.21
N ASP A 16 14.71 0.57 -17.14
CA ASP A 16 15.07 -0.55 -18.02
C ASP A 16 15.64 -1.80 -17.28
N ARG A 17 14.96 -2.22 -16.21
CA ARG A 17 15.33 -3.31 -15.32
C ARG A 17 14.58 -4.56 -15.73
N ALA A 18 15.33 -5.61 -16.06
CA ALA A 18 14.78 -6.95 -16.13
C ALA A 18 14.22 -7.34 -14.75
N SER A 19 13.02 -7.92 -14.73
CA SER A 19 12.42 -8.52 -13.54
C SER A 19 12.42 -10.02 -13.69
N ASP A 20 12.84 -10.71 -12.64
CA ASP A 20 12.58 -12.13 -12.52
C ASP A 20 11.06 -12.37 -12.48
N PRO A 21 10.59 -13.50 -13.03
CA PRO A 21 9.18 -13.85 -12.97
C PRO A 21 8.74 -14.06 -11.52
N VAL A 22 7.54 -13.62 -11.20
CA VAL A 22 6.94 -13.83 -9.88
C VAL A 22 6.14 -15.13 -9.91
N TRP A 23 6.31 -15.94 -8.88
CA TRP A 23 5.58 -17.20 -8.71
C TRP A 23 4.55 -17.08 -7.60
N LEU A 24 3.30 -17.39 -7.90
CA LEU A 24 2.23 -17.51 -6.92
C LEU A 24 1.84 -18.99 -6.78
N TRP A 25 1.70 -19.45 -5.54
CA TRP A 25 1.19 -20.78 -5.24
C TRP A 25 -0.15 -20.68 -4.52
N SER A 26 -1.08 -21.55 -4.91
CA SER A 26 -2.41 -21.67 -4.29
C SER A 26 -2.71 -23.15 -4.03
N SER A 27 -3.33 -23.44 -2.88
CA SER A 27 -3.81 -24.79 -2.56
C SER A 27 -5.06 -25.17 -3.38
N ALA A 28 -5.72 -24.22 -4.03
CA ALA A 28 -6.86 -24.50 -4.90
C ALA A 28 -6.39 -25.24 -6.15
N CYS A 29 -7.11 -26.32 -6.50
CA CYS A 29 -6.91 -27.07 -7.74
C CYS A 29 -7.93 -26.61 -8.80
N GLY A 30 -7.57 -26.67 -10.08
CA GLY A 30 -8.47 -26.31 -11.17
C GLY A 30 -8.72 -24.79 -11.29
N ALA A 31 -7.69 -23.98 -11.04
CA ALA A 31 -7.81 -22.53 -11.11
C ALA A 31 -8.34 -22.06 -12.48
N THR A 32 -9.36 -21.22 -12.45
CA THR A 32 -9.84 -20.51 -13.63
C THR A 32 -9.00 -19.25 -13.89
N ALA A 33 -9.15 -18.65 -15.08
CA ALA A 33 -8.52 -17.35 -15.36
C ALA A 33 -8.95 -16.26 -14.35
N ALA A 34 -10.20 -16.30 -13.88
CA ALA A 34 -10.71 -15.36 -12.88
C ALA A 34 -10.03 -15.53 -11.51
N ASP A 35 -9.68 -16.77 -11.14
CA ASP A 35 -8.94 -17.04 -9.91
C ASP A 35 -7.52 -16.48 -9.98
N VAL A 36 -6.85 -16.67 -11.12
CA VAL A 36 -5.51 -16.13 -11.38
C VAL A 36 -5.52 -14.60 -11.30
N ASP A 37 -6.49 -13.94 -11.95
CA ASP A 37 -6.66 -12.49 -11.88
C ASP A 37 -6.86 -12.00 -10.45
N ARG A 38 -7.69 -12.70 -9.68
CA ARG A 38 -7.94 -12.36 -8.27
C ARG A 38 -6.69 -12.52 -7.43
N TRP A 39 -5.92 -13.59 -7.60
CA TRP A 39 -4.69 -13.85 -6.86
C TRP A 39 -3.63 -12.81 -7.18
N TRP A 40 -3.44 -12.48 -8.46
CA TRP A 40 -2.51 -11.42 -8.88
C TRP A 40 -2.90 -10.06 -8.28
N ARG A 41 -4.17 -9.65 -8.40
CA ARG A 41 -4.64 -8.39 -7.77
C ARG A 41 -4.46 -8.39 -6.26
N SER A 42 -4.62 -9.54 -5.61
CA SER A 42 -4.40 -9.67 -4.16
C SER A 42 -2.91 -9.57 -3.81
N TYR A 43 -2.04 -10.14 -4.65
CA TYR A 43 -0.59 -9.99 -4.52
C TYR A 43 -0.17 -8.52 -4.62
N LEU A 44 -0.72 -7.77 -5.60
CA LEU A 44 -0.43 -6.33 -5.74
C LEU A 44 -0.84 -5.51 -4.51
N ARG A 45 -1.93 -5.87 -3.82
CA ARG A 45 -2.33 -5.20 -2.56
C ARG A 45 -1.29 -5.33 -1.44
N ARG A 46 -0.37 -6.30 -1.51
CA ARG A 46 0.76 -6.40 -0.56
C ARG A 46 1.64 -5.16 -0.60
N PHE A 47 1.84 -4.58 -1.78
CA PHE A 47 2.62 -3.35 -1.94
C PHE A 47 1.95 -2.17 -1.22
N ASP A 48 0.62 -2.03 -1.35
CA ASP A 48 -0.16 -1.01 -0.63
C ASP A 48 -0.06 -1.19 0.89
N LEU A 49 -0.06 -2.44 1.35
CA LEU A 49 0.06 -2.78 2.76
C LEU A 49 1.46 -2.43 3.30
N GLU A 50 2.52 -2.69 2.54
CA GLU A 50 3.87 -2.23 2.90
C GLU A 50 3.94 -0.70 2.98
N HIS A 51 3.38 0.00 2.00
CA HIS A 51 3.32 1.46 2.00
C HIS A 51 2.56 2.01 3.20
N THR A 52 1.46 1.35 3.58
CA THR A 52 0.68 1.70 4.77
C THR A 52 1.51 1.50 6.04
N PHE A 53 2.24 0.39 6.18
CA PHE A 53 3.14 0.21 7.32
C PHE A 53 4.27 1.23 7.35
N ARG A 54 4.82 1.60 6.19
CA ARG A 54 5.84 2.65 6.09
C ARG A 54 5.28 4.00 6.55
N LEU A 55 4.07 4.35 6.13
CA LEU A 55 3.34 5.53 6.61
C LEU A 55 3.14 5.49 8.13
N PHE A 56 2.71 4.34 8.67
CA PHE A 56 2.44 4.17 10.09
C PHE A 56 3.70 4.38 10.91
N LYS A 57 4.81 3.71 10.55
CA LYS A 57 6.08 3.81 11.26
C LYS A 57 6.72 5.19 11.11
N GLY A 58 6.68 5.76 9.91
CA GLY A 58 7.31 7.04 9.60
C GLY A 58 6.46 8.23 10.04
N THR A 59 5.43 8.57 9.25
CA THR A 59 4.65 9.79 9.44
C THR A 59 3.76 9.76 10.68
N LEU A 60 3.13 8.62 10.98
CA LEU A 60 2.25 8.50 12.14
C LEU A 60 2.98 8.07 13.42
N GLY A 61 4.29 7.82 13.35
CA GLY A 61 5.13 7.55 14.51
C GLY A 61 4.76 6.28 15.27
N TRP A 62 4.21 5.25 14.62
CA TRP A 62 3.76 4.02 15.28
C TRP A 62 4.84 3.39 16.18
N THR A 63 6.11 3.47 15.77
CA THR A 63 7.27 2.94 16.51
C THR A 63 8.08 4.00 17.26
N ALA A 64 7.64 5.25 17.29
CA ALA A 64 8.35 6.35 17.94
C ALA A 64 8.30 6.32 19.49
N PRO A 65 7.14 6.04 20.14
CA PRO A 65 7.07 6.01 21.60
C PRO A 65 7.58 4.70 22.21
N HIS A 66 8.35 4.80 23.29
CA HIS A 66 8.75 3.67 24.11
C HIS A 66 7.75 3.45 25.25
N PHE A 67 6.92 2.41 25.13
CA PHE A 67 5.97 2.02 26.19
C PHE A 67 6.56 0.97 27.12
N ARG A 68 6.25 1.08 28.42
CA ARG A 68 6.63 0.10 29.43
C ARG A 68 5.59 -1.00 29.65
N ALA A 69 4.35 -0.79 29.20
CA ALA A 69 3.22 -1.69 29.40
C ALA A 69 2.54 -2.03 28.05
N PRO A 70 2.13 -3.29 27.83
CA PRO A 70 1.51 -3.73 26.57
C PRO A 70 0.19 -3.01 26.28
N ASP A 71 -0.66 -2.81 27.28
CA ASP A 71 -1.95 -2.11 27.11
C ASP A 71 -1.79 -0.69 26.55
N THR A 72 -0.70 -0.01 26.90
CA THR A 72 -0.41 1.34 26.38
C THR A 72 0.03 1.29 24.92
N ALA A 73 0.80 0.26 24.53
CA ALA A 73 1.19 0.04 23.14
C ALA A 73 -0.02 -0.30 22.25
N ASP A 74 -0.98 -1.07 22.79
CA ASP A 74 -2.22 -1.38 22.08
C ASP A 74 -3.10 -0.14 21.89
N ARG A 75 -3.26 0.68 22.94
CA ARG A 75 -3.97 1.97 22.83
C ARG A 75 -3.30 2.89 21.81
N TRP A 76 -1.97 2.94 21.78
CA TRP A 76 -1.24 3.71 20.77
C TRP A 76 -1.50 3.19 19.35
N THR A 77 -1.51 1.88 19.17
CA THR A 77 -1.84 1.27 17.88
C THR A 77 -3.25 1.67 17.43
N TRP A 78 -4.22 1.68 18.33
CA TRP A 78 -5.57 2.17 18.04
C TRP A 78 -5.59 3.65 17.63
N LEU A 79 -4.83 4.52 18.31
CA LEU A 79 -4.73 5.93 17.93
C LEU A 79 -4.15 6.10 16.52
N VAL A 80 -3.11 5.34 16.17
CA VAL A 80 -2.53 5.35 14.81
C VAL A 80 -3.56 4.88 13.77
N ILE A 81 -4.31 3.81 14.05
CA ILE A 81 -5.36 3.30 13.16
C ILE A 81 -6.48 4.34 12.96
N VAL A 82 -6.92 4.98 14.04
CA VAL A 82 -7.95 6.04 13.98
C VAL A 82 -7.43 7.22 13.17
N ALA A 83 -6.22 7.71 13.43
CA ALA A 83 -5.61 8.81 12.67
C ALA A 83 -5.49 8.47 11.18
N HIS A 84 -5.03 7.25 10.84
CA HIS A 84 -5.00 6.78 9.46
C HIS A 84 -6.38 6.76 8.81
N THR A 85 -7.40 6.28 9.53
CA THR A 85 -8.78 6.21 9.04
C THR A 85 -9.32 7.62 8.76
N GLN A 86 -9.09 8.56 9.67
CA GLN A 86 -9.47 9.97 9.49
C GLN A 86 -8.80 10.57 8.25
N LEU A 87 -7.48 10.36 8.07
CA LEU A 87 -6.77 10.83 6.88
C LEU A 87 -7.30 10.20 5.58
N ARG A 88 -7.69 8.92 5.61
CA ARG A 88 -8.28 8.25 4.45
C ARG A 88 -9.65 8.82 4.10
N LEU A 89 -10.49 9.09 5.09
CA LEU A 89 -11.82 9.69 4.89
C LEU A 89 -11.71 11.15 4.43
N ALA A 90 -10.72 11.89 4.93
CA ALA A 90 -10.46 13.27 4.54
C ALA A 90 -9.77 13.41 3.17
N ARG A 91 -9.34 12.30 2.53
CA ARG A 91 -8.62 12.33 1.24
C ARG A 91 -9.32 13.17 0.15
N PRO A 92 -10.65 13.11 -0.04
CA PRO A 92 -11.32 13.94 -1.05
C PRO A 92 -11.21 15.44 -0.75
N LEU A 93 -11.21 15.84 0.53
CA LEU A 93 -11.09 17.24 0.93
C LEU A 93 -9.71 17.84 0.60
N ALA A 94 -8.68 16.98 0.55
CA ALA A 94 -7.34 17.37 0.15
C ALA A 94 -7.12 17.35 -1.37
N ALA A 95 -8.09 16.89 -2.17
CA ALA A 95 -7.97 16.85 -3.63
C ALA A 95 -7.90 18.26 -4.23
N ASP A 96 -8.62 19.21 -3.62
CA ASP A 96 -8.67 20.61 -4.07
C ASP A 96 -7.54 21.46 -3.45
N LEU A 97 -6.75 20.89 -2.53
CA LEU A 97 -5.63 21.57 -1.91
C LEU A 97 -4.39 21.43 -2.79
N ARG A 98 -3.84 22.59 -3.18
CA ARG A 98 -2.56 22.68 -3.87
C ARG A 98 -1.48 21.98 -3.06
N ARG A 99 -0.73 21.05 -3.66
CA ARG A 99 0.37 20.39 -2.94
C ARG A 99 1.51 21.39 -2.70
N PRO A 100 2.24 21.27 -1.59
CA PRO A 100 3.34 22.20 -1.26
C PRO A 100 4.44 22.34 -2.32
N ARG A 101 4.56 21.36 -3.24
CA ARG A 101 5.57 21.33 -4.32
C ARG A 101 5.02 21.69 -5.70
N GLU A 102 3.72 21.97 -5.83
CA GLU A 102 3.18 22.45 -7.10
C GLU A 102 3.77 23.84 -7.39
N ARG A 103 4.10 24.14 -8.65
CA ARG A 103 4.59 25.48 -9.03
C ARG A 103 3.48 26.52 -8.83
N PRO A 104 3.81 27.76 -8.43
CA PRO A 104 2.81 28.82 -8.37
C PRO A 104 2.23 29.01 -9.78
N PRO A 105 0.92 29.26 -9.92
CA PRO A 105 0.37 29.66 -11.21
C PRO A 105 1.15 30.88 -11.71
N CYS A 106 1.60 30.82 -12.96
CA CYS A 106 2.30 31.93 -13.59
C CYS A 106 1.39 33.17 -13.51
N PRO A 107 1.86 34.31 -12.97
CA PRO A 107 1.04 35.51 -12.92
C PRO A 107 0.62 35.86 -14.36
N GLN A 108 -0.69 35.84 -14.62
CA GLN A 108 -1.25 36.34 -15.86
C GLN A 108 -0.81 37.80 -16.00
N ARG A 109 0.02 38.10 -17.00
CA ARG A 109 0.29 39.49 -17.40
C ARG A 109 -0.98 40.02 -18.05
N SER A 110 -1.65 40.92 -17.35
CA SER A 110 -2.62 41.88 -17.88
C SER A 110 -1.94 42.87 -18.82
#